data_AF-A0AAU9IK16-F1
#
_entry.id   AF-A0AAU9IK16-F1
#
_cell.length_a   1.000
_cell.length_b   1.000
_cell.length_c   1.000
_cell.angle_alpha   90.00
_cell.angle_beta   90.00
_cell.angle_gamma   90.00
#
_symmetry.space_group_name_H-M   'P 1'
#
loop_
_entity.id
_entity.type
_entity.pdbx_description
1 polymer ?
#
loop_
_entity_poly.entity_id
_entity_poly.type
_entity_poly.pdbx_seq_one_letter_code
_entity_poly.pdbx_strand_id
1 'polypeptide(L)'
;MAELFKGYENDFSKYIASANKKIALLPSAPKPDAILAEARHDIQDAEHWLRQMESEILTMPAQLSSQYQPRLKRHQENLLQLKKSLSSEQTRKNKVDLMGKTGPDSREKLLNSNEILQESGDTLERTYRLGLESEQIASDALGNLKGQRVQIQKINEKVNDVGSNVNKANRVIGSMNRRRIWMKIIMLIIIVLLMVACAVALYIKVG
;
A
#
# COMPACT_ATOMS: atom_id res chain seq x y z
N MET A 1 16.54 -5.90 -5.88
CA MET A 1 15.11 -6.12 -5.55
C MET A 1 14.45 -4.86 -5.01
N ALA A 2 14.76 -4.38 -3.79
CA ALA A 2 14.12 -3.16 -3.26
C ALA A 2 14.46 -1.86 -4.03
N GLU A 3 15.68 -1.74 -4.57
CA GLU A 3 16.07 -0.59 -5.40
C GLU A 3 15.46 -0.62 -6.81
N LEU A 4 15.27 -1.81 -7.38
CA LEU A 4 14.59 -2.00 -8.67
C LEU A 4 13.13 -1.58 -8.57
N PHE A 5 12.46 -1.99 -7.48
CA PHE A 5 11.10 -1.56 -7.19
C PHE A 5 10.97 -0.03 -7.08
N LYS A 6 11.90 0.64 -6.38
CA LYS A 6 11.92 2.10 -6.30
C LYS A 6 12.17 2.77 -7.65
N GLY A 7 13.00 2.17 -8.51
CA GLY A 7 13.21 2.62 -9.88
C GLY A 7 11.90 2.57 -10.68
N TYR A 8 11.23 1.42 -10.66
CA TYR A 8 9.94 1.24 -11.33
C TYR A 8 8.85 2.16 -10.75
N GLU A 9 8.83 2.39 -9.44
CA GLU A 9 7.90 3.32 -8.80
C GLU A 9 8.11 4.77 -9.28
N ASN A 10 9.37 5.18 -9.44
CA ASN A 10 9.71 6.50 -9.95
C ASN A 10 9.31 6.67 -11.41
N ASP A 11 9.59 5.67 -12.25
CA ASP A 11 9.20 5.71 -13.66
C ASP A 11 7.68 5.68 -13.82
N PHE A 12 6.97 4.82 -13.08
CA PHE A 12 5.51 4.82 -13.01
C PHE A 12 4.95 6.20 -12.64
N SER A 13 5.52 6.84 -11.59
CA SER A 13 5.08 8.16 -11.14
C SER A 13 5.29 9.25 -12.19
N LYS A 14 6.36 9.18 -12.99
CA LYS A 14 6.61 10.13 -14.09
C LYS A 14 5.54 10.01 -15.18
N TYR A 15 5.23 8.78 -15.62
CA TYR A 15 4.22 8.55 -16.66
C TYR A 15 2.81 8.94 -16.21
N ILE A 16 2.45 8.64 -14.96
CA ILE A 16 1.16 9.08 -14.39
C ILE A 16 1.08 10.61 -14.28
N ALA A 17 2.15 11.29 -13.88
CA ALA A 17 2.18 12.74 -13.80
C ALA A 17 2.08 13.38 -15.20
N SER A 18 2.78 12.81 -16.19
CA SER A 18 2.70 13.22 -17.59
C SER A 18 1.28 13.06 -18.15
N ALA A 19 0.68 11.89 -17.98
CA ALA A 19 -0.67 11.60 -18.43
C ALA A 19 -1.72 12.50 -17.77
N ASN A 20 -1.62 12.75 -16.45
CA ASN A 20 -2.49 13.70 -15.75
C ASN A 20 -2.38 15.12 -16.31
N LYS A 21 -1.16 15.59 -16.57
CA LYS A 21 -0.92 16.92 -17.17
C LYS A 21 -1.53 17.00 -18.57
N LYS A 22 -1.36 15.97 -19.40
CA LYS A 22 -1.93 15.89 -20.76
C LYS A 22 -3.47 15.86 -20.73
N ILE A 23 -4.07 15.10 -19.81
CA ILE A 23 -5.53 15.07 -19.60
C ILE A 23 -6.07 16.42 -19.10
N ALA A 24 -5.32 17.13 -18.25
CA ALA A 24 -5.70 18.47 -17.80
C ALA A 24 -5.60 19.54 -18.89
N LEU A 25 -4.69 19.38 -19.86
CA LEU A 25 -4.50 20.31 -20.99
C LEU A 25 -5.48 20.08 -22.15
N LEU A 26 -6.09 18.90 -22.20
CA LEU A 26 -7.05 18.48 -23.22
C LEU A 26 -8.22 19.46 -23.49
N PRO A 27 -8.91 20.03 -22.47
CA PRO A 27 -9.99 21.00 -22.72
C PRO A 27 -9.57 22.29 -23.44
N SER A 28 -8.28 22.66 -23.42
CA SER A 28 -7.77 23.90 -24.01
C SER A 28 -6.83 23.67 -25.21
N ALA A 29 -6.72 22.42 -25.67
CA ALA A 29 -5.70 22.03 -26.65
C ALA A 29 -6.13 22.32 -28.10
N PRO A 30 -5.24 22.90 -28.94
CA PRO A 30 -5.52 23.12 -30.36
C PRO A 30 -5.55 21.82 -31.19
N LYS A 31 -4.94 20.73 -30.69
CA LYS A 31 -4.97 19.39 -31.31
C LYS A 31 -5.32 18.32 -30.26
N PRO A 32 -6.60 18.19 -29.87
CA PRO A 32 -7.03 17.27 -28.81
C PRO A 32 -6.72 15.80 -29.15
N ASP A 33 -6.73 15.43 -30.43
CA ASP A 33 -6.46 14.05 -30.87
C ASP A 33 -5.03 13.58 -30.65
N ALA A 34 -4.05 14.45 -30.92
CA ALA A 34 -2.65 14.14 -30.67
C ALA A 34 -2.38 13.96 -29.18
N ILE A 35 -2.96 14.84 -28.34
CA ILE A 35 -2.81 14.78 -26.88
C ILE A 35 -3.54 13.57 -26.28
N LEU A 36 -4.70 13.20 -26.82
CA LEU A 36 -5.41 11.97 -26.43
C LEU A 36 -4.59 10.72 -26.75
N ALA A 37 -3.99 10.65 -27.94
CA ALA A 37 -3.13 9.53 -28.32
C ALA A 37 -1.88 9.44 -27.44
N GLU A 38 -1.25 10.58 -27.14
CA GLU A 38 -0.06 10.64 -26.30
C GLU A 38 -0.37 10.32 -24.83
N ALA A 39 -1.50 10.79 -24.30
CA ALA A 39 -1.98 10.42 -22.96
C ALA A 39 -2.32 8.92 -22.86
N ARG A 40 -2.88 8.33 -23.94
CA ARG A 40 -3.10 6.87 -24.01
C ARG A 40 -1.78 6.10 -23.97
N HIS A 41 -0.77 6.56 -24.70
CA HIS A 41 0.55 5.93 -24.71
C HIS A 41 1.20 5.99 -23.32
N ASP A 42 1.18 7.16 -22.67
CA ASP A 42 1.69 7.30 -21.30
C ASP A 42 0.96 6.38 -20.30
N ILE A 43 -0.35 6.16 -20.47
CA ILE A 43 -1.12 5.23 -19.65
C ILE A 43 -0.70 3.77 -19.90
N GLN A 44 -0.44 3.38 -21.15
CA GLN A 44 0.05 2.04 -21.49
C GLN A 44 1.45 1.78 -20.92
N ASP A 45 2.33 2.79 -20.95
CA ASP A 45 3.66 2.69 -20.35
C ASP A 45 3.56 2.59 -18.82
N ALA A 46 2.67 3.36 -18.19
CA ALA A 46 2.40 3.24 -16.77
C ALA A 46 1.86 1.84 -16.39
N GLU A 47 0.99 1.22 -17.21
CA GLU A 47 0.57 -0.17 -17.01
C GLU A 47 1.72 -1.16 -17.13
N HIS A 48 2.63 -0.96 -18.08
CA HIS A 48 3.80 -1.80 -18.23
C HIS A 48 4.65 -1.79 -16.95
N TRP A 49 4.95 -0.61 -16.41
CA TRP A 49 5.68 -0.49 -15.15
C TRP A 49 4.93 -1.06 -13.95
N LEU A 50 3.59 -0.95 -13.92
CA LEU A 50 2.75 -1.56 -12.89
C LEU A 50 2.85 -3.09 -12.90
N ARG A 51 2.80 -3.72 -14.08
CA ARG A 51 2.99 -5.17 -14.24
C ARG A 51 4.39 -5.63 -13.81
N GLN A 52 5.41 -4.82 -14.08
CA GLN A 52 6.78 -5.10 -13.60
C GLN A 52 6.89 -5.01 -12.08
N MET A 53 6.22 -4.02 -11.46
CA MET A 53 6.14 -3.92 -9.99
C MET A 53 5.39 -5.11 -9.36
N GLU A 54 4.31 -5.60 -9.98
CA GLU A 54 3.60 -6.82 -9.58
C GLU A 54 4.49 -8.05 -9.61
N SER A 55 5.19 -8.26 -10.73
CA SER A 55 6.12 -9.38 -10.89
C SER A 55 7.23 -9.35 -9.84
N GLU A 56 7.81 -8.18 -9.58
CA GLU A 56 8.86 -8.03 -8.57
C GLU A 56 8.32 -8.34 -7.16
N ILE A 57 7.11 -7.86 -6.80
CA ILE A 57 6.49 -8.14 -5.50
C ILE A 57 6.26 -9.65 -5.28
N LEU A 58 5.93 -10.40 -6.34
CA LEU A 58 5.77 -11.86 -6.29
C LEU A 58 7.09 -12.59 -6.03
N THR A 59 8.20 -12.04 -6.51
CA THR A 59 9.55 -12.61 -6.27
C THR A 59 10.13 -12.23 -4.90
N MET A 60 9.53 -11.27 -4.18
CA MET A 60 10.01 -10.81 -2.88
C MET A 60 9.56 -11.72 -1.71
N PRO A 61 10.30 -11.73 -0.59
CA PRO A 61 9.88 -12.39 0.64
C PRO A 61 8.58 -11.80 1.21
N ALA A 62 7.71 -12.66 1.76
CA ALA A 62 6.37 -12.29 2.26
C ALA A 62 6.32 -11.06 3.21
N GLN A 63 7.39 -10.84 3.97
CA GLN A 63 7.50 -9.71 4.91
C GLN A 63 7.66 -8.35 4.20
N LEU A 64 8.33 -8.32 3.04
CA LEU A 64 8.45 -7.13 2.19
C LEU A 64 7.20 -6.97 1.31
N SER A 65 6.69 -8.05 0.72
CA SER A 65 5.49 -8.02 -0.14
C SER A 65 4.27 -7.45 0.59
N SER A 66 4.12 -7.74 1.89
CA SER A 66 3.06 -7.17 2.73
C SER A 66 3.14 -5.64 2.89
N GLN A 67 4.33 -5.03 2.78
CA GLN A 67 4.50 -3.57 2.87
C GLN A 67 4.24 -2.86 1.53
N TYR A 68 4.53 -3.54 0.41
CA TYR A 68 4.40 -2.95 -0.93
C TYR A 68 3.04 -3.21 -1.60
N GLN A 69 2.32 -4.28 -1.22
CA GLN A 69 0.96 -4.56 -1.73
C GLN A 69 -0.03 -3.38 -1.59
N PRO A 70 -0.10 -2.65 -0.45
CA PRO A 70 -0.98 -1.49 -0.33
C PRO A 70 -0.62 -0.36 -1.31
N ARG A 71 0.68 -0.18 -1.59
CA ARG A 71 1.16 0.84 -2.53
C ARG A 71 0.79 0.47 -3.97
N LEU A 72 0.99 -0.79 -4.34
CA LEU A 72 0.61 -1.31 -5.65
C LEU A 72 -0.90 -1.09 -5.92
N LYS A 73 -1.76 -1.36 -4.94
CA LYS A 73 -3.20 -1.11 -5.06
C LYS A 73 -3.53 0.37 -5.28
N ARG A 74 -2.88 1.27 -4.54
CA ARG A 74 -3.05 2.71 -4.75
C ARG A 74 -2.65 3.11 -6.17
N HIS A 75 -1.60 2.51 -6.72
CA HIS A 75 -1.17 2.75 -8.11
C HIS A 75 -2.19 2.20 -9.13
N GLN A 76 -2.75 1.00 -8.90
CA GLN A 76 -3.85 0.44 -9.71
C GLN A 76 -5.09 1.35 -9.70
N GLU A 77 -5.52 1.83 -8.52
CA GLU A 77 -6.66 2.75 -8.37
C GLU A 77 -6.43 4.07 -9.10
N ASN A 78 -5.25 4.67 -8.98
CA ASN A 78 -4.88 5.89 -9.70
C ASN A 78 -4.94 5.68 -11.22
N LEU A 79 -4.46 4.54 -11.71
CA LEU A 79 -4.47 4.20 -13.14
C LEU A 79 -5.91 4.00 -13.67
N LEU A 80 -6.79 3.37 -12.88
CA LEU A 80 -8.21 3.25 -13.20
C LEU A 80 -8.91 4.61 -13.29
N GLN A 81 -8.66 5.50 -12.32
CA GLN A 81 -9.21 6.85 -12.35
C GLN A 81 -8.76 7.62 -13.59
N LEU A 82 -7.48 7.47 -13.97
CA LEU A 82 -6.90 8.11 -15.14
C LEU A 82 -7.51 7.59 -16.45
N LYS A 83 -7.68 6.26 -16.58
CA LYS A 83 -8.40 5.63 -17.69
C LYS A 83 -9.84 6.13 -17.80
N LYS A 84 -10.55 6.24 -16.67
CA LYS A 84 -11.93 6.74 -16.64
C LYS A 84 -12.02 8.20 -17.09
N SER A 85 -11.12 9.06 -16.61
CA SER A 85 -11.03 10.47 -17.03
C SER A 85 -10.77 10.58 -18.54
N LEU A 86 -9.84 9.79 -19.08
CA LEU A 86 -9.54 9.75 -20.50
C LEU A 86 -10.75 9.28 -21.35
N SER A 87 -11.44 8.23 -20.90
CA SER A 87 -12.64 7.71 -21.58
C SER A 87 -13.77 8.74 -21.56
N SER A 88 -13.97 9.44 -20.44
CA SER A 88 -15.00 10.48 -20.34
C SER A 88 -14.75 11.66 -21.27
N GLU A 89 -13.48 12.03 -21.45
CA GLU A 89 -13.07 13.10 -22.34
C GLU A 89 -13.24 12.72 -23.82
N GLN A 90 -12.98 11.45 -24.15
CA GLN A 90 -13.29 10.88 -25.47
C GLN A 90 -14.79 10.93 -25.76
N THR A 91 -15.64 10.48 -24.84
CA THR A 91 -17.11 10.52 -25.01
C THR A 91 -17.61 11.95 -25.17
N ARG A 92 -17.04 12.90 -24.42
CA ARG A 92 -17.37 14.32 -24.54
C ARG A 92 -17.04 14.86 -25.92
N LYS A 93 -15.85 14.55 -26.45
CA LYS A 93 -15.46 14.92 -27.81
C LYS A 93 -16.40 14.31 -28.84
N ASN A 94 -16.69 13.01 -28.76
CA ASN A 94 -17.55 12.32 -29.72
C ASN A 94 -18.96 12.91 -29.72
N LYS A 95 -19.49 13.28 -28.54
CA LYS A 95 -20.78 13.98 -28.44
C LYS A 95 -20.75 15.38 -29.07
N VAL A 96 -19.66 16.13 -28.92
CA VAL A 96 -19.49 17.47 -29.53
C VAL A 96 -19.35 17.37 -31.04
N ASP A 97 -18.59 16.39 -31.56
CA ASP A 97 -18.45 16.15 -33.00
C ASP A 97 -19.78 15.70 -33.63
N LEU A 98 -20.54 14.86 -32.92
CA LEU A 98 -21.89 14.45 -33.31
C LEU A 98 -22.87 15.63 -33.36
N MET A 99 -22.80 16.55 -32.40
CA MET A 99 -23.69 17.71 -32.32
C MET A 99 -23.28 18.84 -33.29
N GLY A 100 -22.01 18.91 -33.69
CA GLY A 100 -21.51 19.84 -34.70
C GLY A 100 -21.81 19.42 -36.14
N LYS A 101 -22.09 18.13 -36.39
CA LYS A 101 -22.34 17.57 -37.73
C LYS A 101 -23.83 17.53 -38.15
N THR A 102 -24.74 18.18 -37.42
CA THR A 102 -26.20 18.15 -37.69
C THR A 102 -26.66 19.06 -38.85
N GLY A 103 -25.91 19.12 -39.96
CA GLY A 103 -26.31 19.77 -41.22
C GLY A 103 -27.27 18.92 -42.08
N PRO A 104 -27.95 19.50 -43.09
CA PRO A 104 -29.15 18.92 -43.70
C PRO A 104 -28.95 17.85 -44.80
N ASP A 105 -27.81 17.14 -44.86
CA ASP A 105 -27.57 16.15 -45.92
C ASP A 105 -27.84 14.70 -45.50
N SER A 106 -28.88 14.09 -46.09
CA SER A 106 -29.48 12.83 -45.61
C SER A 106 -28.79 11.55 -46.10
N ARG A 107 -27.83 11.65 -47.02
CA ARG A 107 -27.09 10.50 -47.56
C ARG A 107 -25.74 10.29 -46.87
N GLU A 108 -25.05 11.39 -46.51
CA GLU A 108 -23.92 11.36 -45.58
C GLU A 108 -24.37 10.88 -44.18
N LYS A 109 -25.60 11.21 -43.76
CA LYS A 109 -26.20 10.71 -42.50
C LYS A 109 -26.20 9.20 -42.35
N LEU A 110 -26.43 8.41 -43.41
CA LEU A 110 -26.52 6.94 -43.27
C LEU A 110 -25.14 6.28 -43.19
N LEU A 111 -24.16 6.75 -43.96
CA LEU A 111 -22.78 6.29 -43.87
C LEU A 111 -22.16 6.70 -42.52
N ASN A 112 -22.40 7.94 -42.10
CA ASN A 112 -21.94 8.48 -40.83
C ASN A 112 -22.66 7.79 -39.65
N SER A 113 -23.95 7.44 -39.76
CA SER A 113 -24.64 6.63 -38.75
C SER A 113 -24.00 5.26 -38.54
N ASN A 114 -23.48 4.62 -39.60
CA ASN A 114 -22.82 3.32 -39.47
C ASN A 114 -21.44 3.45 -38.80
N GLU A 115 -20.67 4.47 -39.20
CA GLU A 115 -19.38 4.81 -38.58
C GLU A 115 -19.55 5.18 -37.09
N ILE A 116 -20.58 5.96 -36.74
CA ILE A 116 -20.92 6.30 -35.36
C ILE A 116 -21.37 5.06 -34.59
N LEU A 117 -22.12 4.15 -35.21
CA LEU A 117 -22.55 2.90 -34.56
C LEU A 117 -21.34 2.03 -34.24
N GLN A 118 -20.40 1.94 -35.18
CA GLN A 118 -19.16 1.18 -35.02
C GLN A 118 -18.28 1.81 -33.94
N GLU A 119 -18.12 3.14 -33.93
CA GLU A 119 -17.36 3.86 -32.90
C GLU A 119 -18.03 3.76 -31.51
N SER A 120 -19.36 3.79 -31.46
CA SER A 120 -20.13 3.59 -30.23
C SER A 120 -19.99 2.15 -29.72
N GLY A 121 -19.94 1.17 -30.62
CA GLY A 121 -19.65 -0.23 -30.32
C GLY A 121 -18.26 -0.40 -29.70
N ASP A 122 -17.24 0.17 -30.34
CA ASP A 122 -15.86 0.18 -29.83
C ASP A 122 -15.76 0.85 -28.45
N THR A 123 -16.47 1.96 -28.24
CA THR A 123 -16.49 2.67 -26.96
C THR A 123 -17.20 1.87 -25.87
N LEU A 124 -18.29 1.18 -26.22
CA LEU A 124 -19.04 0.33 -25.31
C LEU A 124 -18.23 -0.90 -24.90
N GLU A 125 -17.56 -1.56 -25.85
CA GLU A 125 -16.66 -2.68 -25.58
C GLU A 125 -15.51 -2.27 -24.65
N ARG A 126 -14.92 -1.09 -24.89
CA ARG A 126 -13.89 -0.54 -23.99
C ARG A 126 -14.42 -0.27 -22.59
N THR A 127 -15.64 0.27 -22.48
CA THR A 127 -16.28 0.54 -21.18
C THR A 127 -16.57 -0.77 -20.44
N TYR A 128 -17.03 -1.79 -21.15
CA TYR A 128 -17.26 -3.12 -20.61
C TYR A 128 -15.95 -3.74 -20.09
N ARG A 129 -14.88 -3.67 -20.88
CA ARG A 129 -13.55 -4.16 -20.47
C ARG A 129 -13.01 -3.44 -19.24
N LEU A 130 -13.17 -2.11 -19.18
CA LEU A 130 -12.78 -1.30 -18.03
C LEU A 130 -13.60 -1.67 -16.78
N GLY A 131 -14.89 -1.98 -16.96
CA GLY A 131 -15.77 -2.46 -15.89
C GLY A 131 -15.28 -3.78 -15.30
N LEU A 132 -14.94 -4.75 -16.14
CA LEU A 132 -14.39 -6.04 -15.72
C LEU A 132 -13.04 -5.89 -14.98
N GLU A 133 -12.14 -5.05 -15.49
CA GLU A 133 -10.86 -4.76 -14.85
C GLU A 133 -11.07 -4.15 -13.45
N SER A 134 -12.05 -3.24 -13.32
CA SER A 134 -12.43 -2.65 -12.04
C SER A 134 -13.07 -3.66 -11.08
N GLU A 135 -13.87 -4.62 -11.57
CA GLU A 135 -14.45 -5.68 -10.75
C GLU A 135 -13.38 -6.63 -10.22
N GLN A 136 -12.40 -6.97 -11.05
CA GLN A 136 -11.27 -7.81 -10.64
C GLN A 136 -10.42 -7.14 -9.56
N ILE A 137 -10.11 -5.85 -9.71
CA ILE A 137 -9.39 -5.07 -8.69
C ILE A 137 -10.20 -4.98 -7.39
N ALA A 138 -11.53 -4.82 -7.47
CA ALA A 138 -12.40 -4.83 -6.30
C ALA A 138 -12.45 -6.21 -5.61
N SER A 139 -12.45 -7.30 -6.38
CA SER A 139 -12.39 -8.66 -5.87
C SER A 139 -11.06 -8.94 -5.13
N ASP A 140 -9.94 -8.53 -5.72
CA ASP A 140 -8.60 -8.63 -5.10
C ASP A 140 -8.46 -7.70 -3.87
N ALA A 141 -9.18 -6.57 -3.85
CA ALA A 141 -9.31 -5.74 -2.66
C ALA A 141 -10.01 -6.48 -1.52
N LEU A 142 -11.15 -7.13 -1.79
CA LEU A 142 -11.93 -7.90 -0.82
C LEU A 142 -11.18 -9.15 -0.31
N GLY A 143 -10.47 -9.86 -1.19
CA GLY A 143 -9.67 -11.03 -0.84
C GLY A 143 -8.58 -10.72 0.21
N ASN A 144 -7.86 -9.62 0.04
CA ASN A 144 -6.79 -9.25 0.98
C ASN A 144 -7.30 -8.63 2.28
N LEU A 145 -8.46 -7.97 2.32
CA LEU A 145 -9.08 -7.53 3.59
C LEU A 145 -9.39 -8.73 4.49
N LYS A 146 -9.80 -9.85 3.90
CA LYS A 146 -9.99 -11.13 4.61
C LYS A 146 -8.67 -11.68 5.14
N GLY A 147 -7.59 -11.59 4.36
CA GLY A 147 -6.24 -11.97 4.79
C GLY A 147 -5.65 -11.09 5.91
N GLN A 148 -5.81 -9.77 5.82
CA GLN A 148 -5.38 -8.83 6.85
C GLN A 148 -6.14 -9.02 8.17
N ARG A 149 -7.44 -9.35 8.13
CA ARG A 149 -8.22 -9.69 9.33
C ARG A 149 -7.65 -10.92 10.07
N VAL A 150 -7.21 -11.95 9.33
CA VAL A 150 -6.56 -13.14 9.91
C VAL A 150 -5.19 -12.80 10.52
N GLN A 151 -4.45 -11.87 9.92
CA GLN A 151 -3.16 -11.41 10.45
C GLN A 151 -3.34 -10.58 11.74
N ILE A 152 -4.36 -9.72 11.80
CA ILE A 152 -4.73 -8.98 13.03
C ILE A 152 -5.15 -9.94 14.14
N GLN A 153 -5.91 -11.00 13.83
CA GLN A 153 -6.28 -12.03 14.81
C GLN A 153 -5.05 -12.75 15.39
N LYS A 154 -4.08 -13.13 14.54
CA LYS A 154 -2.82 -13.73 14.99
C LYS A 154 -1.95 -12.79 15.83
N ILE A 155 -1.97 -11.49 15.56
CA ILE A 155 -1.25 -10.50 16.38
C ILE A 155 -1.90 -10.39 17.76
N ASN A 156 -3.23 -10.40 17.86
CA ASN A 156 -3.93 -10.42 19.16
C ASN A 156 -3.64 -11.68 19.97
N GLU A 157 -3.60 -12.86 19.34
CA GLU A 157 -3.20 -14.11 20.00
C GLU A 157 -1.76 -14.02 20.53
N LYS A 158 -0.83 -13.49 19.72
CA LYS A 158 0.58 -13.32 20.11
C LYS A 158 0.78 -12.25 21.19
N VAL A 159 -0.02 -11.19 21.21
CA VAL A 159 -0.02 -10.17 22.27
C VAL A 159 -0.52 -10.77 23.60
N ASN A 160 -1.53 -11.65 23.56
CA ASN A 160 -2.03 -12.34 24.74
C ASN A 160 -0.98 -13.34 25.29
N ASP A 161 -0.26 -14.03 24.41
CA ASP A 161 0.81 -14.97 24.78
C ASP A 161 2.03 -14.24 25.38
N VAL A 162 2.42 -13.08 24.81
CA VAL A 162 3.48 -12.22 25.37
C VAL A 162 3.09 -11.68 26.75
N GLY A 163 1.82 -11.33 26.98
CA GLY A 163 1.31 -10.97 28.30
C GLY A 163 1.47 -12.09 29.34
N SER A 164 1.29 -13.35 28.93
CA SER A 164 1.47 -14.52 29.80
C SER A 164 2.95 -14.78 30.14
N ASN A 165 3.86 -14.57 29.19
CA ASN A 165 5.31 -14.74 29.39
C ASN A 165 5.93 -13.60 30.21
N VAL A 166 5.43 -12.37 30.10
CA VAL A 166 5.87 -11.24 30.96
C VAL A 166 5.48 -11.49 32.42
N ASN A 167 4.30 -12.06 32.69
CA ASN A 167 3.92 -12.47 34.04
C ASN A 167 4.80 -13.59 34.62
N LYS A 168 5.22 -14.56 33.78
CA LYS A 168 6.17 -15.61 34.19
C LYS A 168 7.57 -15.04 34.47
N ALA A 169 8.05 -14.12 33.64
CA ALA A 169 9.34 -13.45 33.83
C ALA A 169 9.35 -12.60 35.12
N ASN A 170 8.29 -11.84 35.40
CA ASN A 170 8.17 -11.06 36.64
C ASN A 170 8.10 -11.94 37.90
N ARG A 171 7.45 -13.11 37.83
CA ARG A 171 7.44 -14.07 38.96
C ARG A 171 8.84 -14.66 39.23
N VAL A 172 9.59 -14.99 38.18
CA VAL A 172 10.97 -15.49 38.31
C VAL A 172 11.92 -14.42 38.84
N ILE A 173 11.87 -13.20 38.28
CA ILE A 173 12.70 -12.06 38.72
C ILE A 173 12.39 -11.69 40.18
N GLY A 174 11.11 -11.71 40.59
CA GLY A 174 10.71 -11.48 41.98
C GLY A 174 11.31 -12.50 42.95
N SER A 175 11.38 -13.78 42.55
CA SER A 175 11.99 -14.84 43.37
C SER A 175 13.52 -14.69 43.49
N MET A 176 14.20 -14.24 42.43
CA MET A 176 15.64 -13.96 42.44
C MET A 176 15.98 -12.73 43.31
N ASN A 177 15.14 -11.69 43.27
CA ASN A 177 15.38 -10.47 44.04
C ASN A 177 15.22 -10.70 45.54
N ARG A 178 14.24 -11.51 45.97
CA ARG A 178 14.09 -11.89 47.39
C ARG A 178 15.32 -12.64 47.90
N ARG A 179 15.83 -13.62 47.14
CA ARG A 179 17.04 -14.36 47.52
C ARG A 179 18.27 -13.45 47.68
N ARG A 180 18.42 -12.45 46.79
CA ARG A 180 19.50 -11.45 46.88
C ARG A 180 19.41 -10.60 48.15
N ILE A 181 18.21 -10.18 48.54
CA ILE A 181 17.99 -9.37 49.76
C ILE A 181 18.33 -10.18 51.01
N TRP A 182 17.87 -11.44 51.10
CA TRP A 182 18.19 -12.32 52.23
C TRP A 182 19.69 -12.54 52.42
N MET A 183 20.43 -12.77 51.33
CA MET A 183 21.90 -12.91 51.39
C MET A 183 22.58 -11.63 51.87
N LYS A 184 22.09 -10.45 51.46
CA LYS A 184 22.60 -9.16 51.95
C LYS A 184 22.35 -8.95 53.45
N ILE A 185 21.18 -9.35 53.95
CA ILE A 185 20.85 -9.24 55.39
C ILE A 185 21.74 -10.16 56.23
N ILE A 186 21.92 -11.42 55.82
CA ILE A 186 22.79 -12.38 56.54
C ILE A 186 24.23 -11.85 56.62
N MET A 187 24.76 -11.32 55.51
CA MET A 187 26.09 -10.73 55.47
C MET A 187 26.21 -9.52 56.43
N LEU A 188 25.21 -8.65 56.49
CA LEU A 188 25.21 -7.48 57.37
C LEU A 188 25.22 -7.90 58.85
N ILE A 189 24.44 -8.92 59.22
CA ILE A 189 24.40 -9.46 60.59
C ILE A 189 25.78 -9.98 61.02
N ILE A 190 26.47 -10.72 60.15
CA ILE A 190 27.81 -11.26 60.45
C ILE A 190 28.82 -10.12 60.68
N ILE A 191 28.80 -9.07 59.86
CA ILE A 191 29.69 -7.90 60.02
C ILE A 191 29.45 -7.20 61.36
N VAL A 192 28.17 -6.98 61.73
CA VAL A 192 27.82 -6.35 63.01
C VAL A 192 28.27 -7.22 64.19
N LEU A 193 28.06 -8.53 64.12
CA LEU A 193 28.49 -9.47 65.16
C LEU A 193 30.01 -9.44 65.36
N LEU A 194 30.79 -9.41 64.26
CA LEU A 194 32.24 -9.30 64.32
C LEU A 194 32.70 -7.96 64.93
N MET A 195 32.05 -6.84 64.56
CA MET A 195 32.37 -5.54 65.17
C MET A 195 32.13 -5.53 66.68
N VAL A 196 31.01 -6.12 67.14
CA VAL A 196 30.73 -6.24 68.58
C VAL A 196 31.76 -7.11 69.28
N ALA A 197 32.11 -8.26 68.70
CA ALA A 197 33.13 -9.15 69.27
C ALA A 197 34.50 -8.44 69.39
N CYS A 198 34.92 -7.71 68.35
CA CYS A 198 36.15 -6.91 68.39
C CYS A 198 36.08 -5.81 69.46
N ALA A 199 34.96 -5.10 69.58
CA ALA A 199 34.78 -4.05 70.59
C ALA A 199 34.87 -4.62 72.02
N VAL A 200 34.24 -5.78 72.27
CA VAL A 200 34.32 -6.48 73.57
C VAL A 200 35.75 -6.94 73.87
N ALA A 201 36.44 -7.52 72.88
CA ALA A 201 37.83 -7.95 73.06
C ALA A 201 38.78 -6.78 73.36
N LEU A 202 38.57 -5.62 72.73
CA LEU A 202 39.33 -4.40 73.02
C LEU A 202 39.01 -3.86 74.42
N TYR A 203 37.73 -3.88 74.83
CA TYR A 203 37.33 -3.44 76.17
C TYR A 203 37.99 -4.28 77.27
N ILE A 204 38.03 -5.61 77.12
CA ILE A 204 38.68 -6.53 78.07
C ILE A 204 40.21 -6.37 78.06
N LYS A 205 40.82 -5.97 76.94
CA LYS A 205 42.28 -5.81 76.85
C LYS A 205 42.78 -4.46 77.38
N VAL A 206 41.94 -3.42 77.30
CA VAL A 206 42.28 -2.05 77.71
C VAL A 206 41.86 -1.74 79.15
N GLY A 207 40.80 -2.38 79.65
CA GLY A 207 40.41 -2.35 81.07
C GLY A 207 41.13 -3.44 81.87
#